data_AF-A0A7S0WXF8-F1
#
_entry.id   AF-A0A7S0WXF8-F1
#
_cell.length_a   1.000
_cell.length_b   1.000
_cell.length_c   1.000
_cell.angle_alpha   90.00
_cell.angle_beta   90.00
_cell.angle_gamma   90.00
#
_symmetry.space_group_name_H-M   'P 1'
#
loop_
_entity.id
_entity.type
_entity.pdbx_description
1 polymer ?
#
loop_
_entity_poly.entity_id
_entity_poly.type
_entity_poly.pdbx_seq_one_letter_code
_entity_poly.pdbx_strand_id
1 'polypeptide(L)'
;EVFEVDVPAEYSISEGQDDAGDQLLRLLDRFTVFNANDPSDLHPLESLDPVEAENGNPVKLAATGYLLDPDGGKKSLREIIVKLPEVTEWCIDYGEPPSLWLLTDTAWYKLLDPAPEYEEFFASTLCKYDLCIRTAAALR
;
A
#
# COMPACT_ATOMS: atom_id res chain seq x y z
N GLU A 1 -9.27 -8.63 -12.51
CA GLU A 1 -8.56 -8.78 -11.23
C GLU A 1 -7.56 -9.91 -11.38
N VAL A 2 -6.35 -9.72 -10.86
CA VAL A 2 -5.27 -10.72 -10.82
C VAL A 2 -4.79 -10.89 -9.39
N PHE A 3 -4.26 -12.07 -9.05
CA PHE A 3 -3.58 -12.26 -7.79
C PHE A 3 -2.19 -11.64 -7.84
N GLU A 4 -1.68 -11.21 -6.69
CA GLU A 4 -0.35 -10.61 -6.56
C GLU A 4 0.78 -11.40 -7.25
N VAL A 5 0.76 -12.72 -7.14
CA VAL A 5 1.75 -13.63 -7.72
C VAL A 5 1.73 -13.67 -9.25
N ASP A 6 0.61 -13.27 -9.85
CA ASP A 6 0.40 -13.25 -11.31
C ASP A 6 0.64 -11.85 -11.91
N VAL A 7 1.03 -10.86 -11.08
CA VAL A 7 1.28 -9.49 -11.55
C VAL A 7 2.53 -9.47 -12.44
N PRO A 8 2.42 -8.98 -13.69
CA PRO A 8 3.57 -8.89 -14.59
C PRO A 8 4.67 -7.95 -14.06
N ALA A 9 5.93 -8.30 -14.29
CA ALA A 9 7.09 -7.53 -13.83
C ALA A 9 7.14 -6.08 -14.37
N GLU A 10 6.51 -5.81 -15.52
CA GLU A 10 6.41 -4.48 -16.13
C GLU A 10 5.66 -3.44 -15.28
N TYR A 11 4.85 -3.88 -14.31
CA TYR A 11 4.21 -3.01 -13.31
C TYR A 11 5.11 -2.65 -12.13
N SER A 12 6.33 -3.19 -12.10
CA SER A 12 7.29 -2.88 -11.03
C SER A 12 8.21 -1.74 -11.44
N ILE A 13 8.50 -0.84 -10.50
CA ILE A 13 9.40 0.29 -10.69
C ILE A 13 10.80 -0.25 -10.95
N SER A 14 11.38 0.15 -12.07
CA SER A 14 12.76 -0.20 -12.43
C SER A 14 13.72 0.78 -11.77
N GLU A 15 13.85 0.75 -10.44
CA GLU A 15 14.96 1.46 -9.79
C GLU A 15 16.22 0.59 -9.77
N GLY A 16 17.36 1.29 -9.81
CA GLY A 16 18.68 0.71 -9.90
C GLY A 16 18.85 -0.41 -8.90
N GLN A 17 19.49 -1.47 -9.37
CA GLN A 17 19.79 -2.69 -8.65
C GLN A 17 20.81 -2.38 -7.54
N ASP A 18 20.35 -1.70 -6.51
CA ASP A 18 21.10 -1.49 -5.28
C ASP A 18 20.99 -2.80 -4.48
N ASP A 19 22.06 -3.20 -3.79
CA ASP A 19 22.28 -4.51 -3.17
C ASP A 19 21.25 -4.93 -2.07
N ALA A 20 20.11 -4.26 -1.96
CA ALA A 20 19.01 -4.47 -1.02
C ALA A 20 17.91 -5.39 -1.59
N GLY A 21 18.28 -6.55 -2.14
CA GLY A 21 17.35 -7.66 -2.41
C GLY A 21 16.31 -7.44 -3.52
N ASP A 22 15.77 -8.54 -4.04
CA ASP A 22 14.83 -8.60 -5.18
C ASP A 22 13.41 -8.05 -4.86
N GLN A 23 13.29 -6.99 -4.06
CA GLN A 23 11.98 -6.48 -3.65
C GLN A 23 11.33 -5.67 -4.78
N LEU A 24 10.14 -6.12 -5.20
CA LEU A 24 9.37 -5.45 -6.23
C LEU A 24 8.67 -4.23 -5.65
N LEU A 25 8.86 -3.07 -6.26
CA LEU A 25 8.16 -1.83 -5.91
C LEU A 25 7.07 -1.54 -6.93
N ARG A 26 5.85 -1.21 -6.52
CA ARG A 26 4.70 -1.02 -7.42
C ARG A 26 3.89 0.20 -7.01
N LEU A 27 3.15 0.79 -7.96
CA LEU A 27 2.21 1.89 -7.69
C LEU A 27 0.80 1.32 -7.55
N LEU A 28 0.11 1.61 -6.43
CA LEU A 28 -1.25 1.14 -6.15
C LEU A 28 -2.20 2.32 -5.98
N ASP A 29 -3.12 2.44 -6.93
CA ASP A 29 -4.14 3.47 -6.99
C ASP A 29 -5.54 2.92 -6.67
N ARG A 30 -6.48 3.78 -6.30
CA ARG A 30 -7.84 3.43 -5.89
C ARG A 30 -7.85 2.22 -4.96
N PHE A 31 -7.00 2.29 -3.94
CA PHE A 31 -6.78 1.17 -3.05
C PHE A 31 -7.84 1.09 -1.95
N THR A 32 -8.07 -0.13 -1.47
CA THR A 32 -8.97 -0.44 -0.36
C THR A 32 -8.31 -1.50 0.53
N VAL A 33 -8.40 -1.34 1.84
CA VAL A 33 -7.95 -2.34 2.84
C VAL A 33 -9.14 -2.90 3.59
N PHE A 34 -9.14 -4.22 3.75
CA PHE A 34 -10.28 -4.97 4.29
C PHE A 34 -9.82 -6.23 5.03
N ASN A 35 -10.73 -6.84 5.78
CA ASN A 35 -10.49 -8.12 6.44
C ASN A 35 -10.24 -9.22 5.41
N ALA A 36 -9.14 -9.96 5.53
CA ALA A 36 -8.78 -11.01 4.57
C ALA A 36 -9.86 -12.09 4.39
N ASN A 37 -10.75 -12.26 5.38
CA ASN A 37 -11.86 -13.21 5.33
C ASN A 37 -13.20 -12.59 4.89
N ASP A 38 -13.33 -11.26 4.91
CA ASP A 38 -14.54 -10.54 4.49
C ASP A 38 -14.18 -9.23 3.78
N PRO A 39 -14.19 -9.20 2.43
CA PRO A 39 -13.92 -8.00 1.64
C PRO A 39 -14.88 -6.83 1.86
N SER A 40 -16.01 -7.06 2.54
CA SER A 40 -16.97 -5.99 2.87
C SER A 40 -16.62 -5.29 4.19
N ASP A 41 -15.79 -5.91 5.02
CA ASP A 41 -15.32 -5.39 6.30
C ASP A 41 -14.07 -4.54 6.05
N LEU A 42 -14.25 -3.24 5.81
CA LEU A 42 -13.18 -2.28 5.52
C LEU A 42 -12.46 -1.83 6.79
N HIS A 43 -11.14 -1.64 6.71
CA HIS A 43 -10.31 -1.28 7.86
C HIS A 43 -9.34 -0.14 7.54
N PRO A 44 -9.08 0.79 8.48
CA PRO A 44 -7.99 1.76 8.36
C PRO A 44 -6.63 1.05 8.29
N LEU A 45 -5.59 1.69 7.74
CA LEU A 45 -4.26 1.08 7.69
C LEU A 45 -3.71 0.76 9.08
N GLU A 46 -4.05 1.58 10.07
CA GLU A 46 -3.53 1.45 11.42
C GLU A 46 -4.11 0.24 12.17
N SER A 47 -5.08 -0.46 11.59
CA SER A 47 -5.48 -1.80 12.05
C SER A 47 -4.38 -2.86 11.80
N LEU A 48 -3.35 -2.55 11.00
CA LEU A 48 -2.11 -3.33 10.88
C LEU A 48 -1.14 -3.08 12.04
N ASP A 49 -1.30 -1.99 12.79
CA ASP A 49 -0.40 -1.69 13.90
C ASP A 49 -0.51 -2.82 14.94
N PRO A 50 0.61 -3.27 15.54
CA PRO A 50 0.59 -4.30 16.56
C PRO A 50 -0.12 -3.78 17.82
N VAL A 51 -1.44 -3.92 17.84
CA VAL A 51 -2.25 -3.79 19.04
C VAL A 51 -2.38 -5.19 19.61
N GLU A 52 -2.00 -5.37 20.87
CA GLU A 52 -2.32 -6.58 21.62
C GLU A 52 -3.85 -6.72 21.63
N ALA A 53 -4.41 -7.47 20.68
CA ALA A 53 -5.84 -7.67 20.59
C ALA A 53 -6.30 -8.30 21.93
N GLU A 54 -7.37 -7.79 22.54
CA GLU A 54 -7.87 -8.28 23.85
C GLU A 54 -8.19 -9.79 23.85
N ASN A 55 -8.33 -10.38 22.65
CA ASN A 55 -8.62 -11.78 22.33
C ASN A 55 -7.42 -12.53 21.72
N GLY A 56 -6.25 -11.90 21.56
CA GLY A 56 -4.97 -12.53 21.23
C GLY A 56 -4.72 -12.89 19.77
N ASN A 57 -5.62 -12.56 18.84
CA ASN A 57 -5.41 -12.84 17.40
C ASN A 57 -5.34 -11.52 16.60
N PRO A 58 -4.24 -11.26 15.88
CA PRO A 58 -4.14 -10.10 15.01
C PRO A 58 -5.15 -10.21 13.86
N VAL A 59 -5.77 -9.09 13.50
CA VAL A 59 -6.65 -9.02 12.32
C VAL A 59 -5.77 -9.18 11.08
N LYS A 60 -6.06 -10.21 10.28
CA LYS A 60 -5.43 -10.39 8.97
C LYS A 60 -6.11 -9.46 7.98
N LEU A 61 -5.35 -8.53 7.42
CA LEU A 61 -5.85 -7.58 6.43
C LEU A 61 -5.35 -7.95 5.04
N ALA A 62 -6.21 -7.74 4.06
CA ALA A 62 -5.95 -7.86 2.65
C ALA A 62 -6.21 -6.50 1.98
N ALA A 63 -5.75 -6.34 0.75
CA ALA A 63 -5.98 -5.12 -0.01
C ALA A 63 -6.29 -5.40 -1.47
N THR A 64 -6.92 -4.44 -2.12
CA THR A 64 -7.12 -4.42 -3.57
C THR A 64 -6.89 -3.01 -4.09
N GLY A 65 -6.58 -2.90 -5.38
CA GLY A 65 -6.39 -1.62 -6.04
C GLY A 65 -5.95 -1.78 -7.48
N TYR A 66 -5.69 -0.67 -8.15
CA TYR A 66 -5.29 -0.58 -9.53
C TYR A 66 -3.78 -0.37 -9.62
N LEU A 67 -3.09 -1.27 -10.32
CA LEU A 67 -1.68 -1.07 -10.63
C LEU A 67 -1.53 -0.13 -11.81
N LEU A 68 -0.72 0.90 -11.62
CA LEU A 68 -0.40 1.89 -12.65
C LEU A 68 0.94 1.59 -13.31
N ASP A 69 1.14 2.18 -14.47
CA ASP A 69 2.44 2.20 -15.14
C ASP A 69 3.47 2.92 -14.26
N PRO A 70 4.55 2.25 -13.83
CA PRO A 70 5.55 2.83 -12.93
C PRO A 70 6.27 4.04 -13.55
N ASP A 71 6.27 4.16 -14.89
CA ASP A 71 6.90 5.25 -15.62
C ASP A 71 5.98 6.46 -15.85
N GLY A 72 4.80 6.50 -15.21
CA GLY A 72 3.85 7.60 -15.35
C GLY A 72 3.16 7.63 -16.72
N GLY A 73 2.89 6.45 -17.28
CA GLY A 73 2.16 6.29 -18.54
C GLY A 73 3.02 6.23 -19.81
N LYS A 74 4.36 6.22 -19.70
CA LYS A 74 5.28 6.12 -20.86
C LYS A 74 5.17 4.78 -21.60
N LYS A 75 4.89 3.69 -20.89
CA LYS A 75 4.72 2.35 -21.47
C LYS A 75 3.28 2.12 -21.94
N SER A 76 2.34 3.02 -21.62
CA SER A 76 0.91 2.90 -21.92
C SER A 76 0.33 1.56 -21.45
N LEU A 77 0.77 1.08 -20.28
CA LEU A 77 0.24 -0.15 -19.70
C LEU A 77 -1.25 0.02 -19.40
N ARG A 78 -2.00 -1.08 -19.50
CA ARG A 78 -3.40 -1.09 -19.09
C ARG A 78 -3.47 -1.07 -17.56
N GLU A 79 -4.47 -0.43 -17.00
CA GLU A 79 -4.76 -0.58 -15.58
C GLU A 79 -5.18 -2.03 -15.30
N ILE A 80 -4.58 -2.65 -14.29
CA ILE A 80 -4.98 -3.97 -13.81
C ILE A 80 -5.37 -3.87 -12.34
N ILE A 81 -6.46 -4.54 -11.98
CA ILE A 81 -6.87 -4.67 -10.58
C ILE A 81 -6.08 -5.82 -9.97
N VAL A 82 -5.37 -5.58 -8.87
CA VAL A 82 -4.61 -6.59 -8.12
C VAL A 82 -5.29 -6.88 -6.79
N LYS A 83 -5.31 -8.15 -6.39
CA LYS A 83 -5.68 -8.58 -5.04
C LYS A 83 -4.44 -8.99 -4.26
N LEU A 84 -4.20 -8.30 -3.14
CA LEU A 84 -3.14 -8.54 -2.18
C LEU A 84 -3.70 -9.42 -1.04
N PRO A 85 -3.28 -10.68 -0.92
CA PRO A 85 -3.92 -11.66 -0.03
C PRO A 85 -3.69 -11.39 1.46
N GLU A 86 -2.51 -10.88 1.81
CA GLU A 86 -2.16 -10.50 3.18
C GLU A 86 -1.22 -9.30 3.14
N VAL A 87 -1.62 -8.22 3.80
CA VAL A 87 -0.78 -7.03 4.03
C VAL A 87 -0.13 -7.19 5.39
N THR A 88 1.19 -7.14 5.42
CA THR A 88 1.98 -7.45 6.63
C THR A 88 2.37 -6.18 7.39
N GLU A 89 2.60 -5.08 6.68
CA GLU A 89 3.04 -3.82 7.27
C GLU A 89 2.64 -2.64 6.39
N TRP A 90 2.68 -1.45 6.97
CA TRP A 90 2.59 -0.19 6.25
C TRP A 90 3.62 0.78 6.82
N CYS A 91 4.10 1.73 6.01
CA CYS A 91 5.03 2.74 6.50
C CYS A 91 4.88 4.09 5.81
N ILE A 92 5.43 5.11 6.46
CA ILE A 92 5.66 6.43 5.87
C ILE A 92 7.13 6.49 5.45
N ASP A 93 7.36 6.59 4.15
CA ASP A 93 8.65 6.98 3.61
C ASP A 93 8.77 8.51 3.62
N TYR A 94 9.77 9.02 4.34
CA TYR A 94 10.05 10.45 4.44
C TYR A 94 10.99 10.96 3.33
N GLY A 95 11.08 10.27 2.20
CA GLY A 95 11.77 10.73 0.99
C GLY A 95 11.26 12.09 0.46
N GLU A 96 11.76 12.50 -0.70
CA GLU A 96 11.36 13.75 -1.36
C GLU A 96 10.76 13.44 -2.75
N PRO A 97 9.42 13.40 -2.91
CA PRO A 97 8.38 13.68 -1.92
C PRO A 97 8.11 12.49 -0.95
N PRO A 98 7.57 12.75 0.26
CA PRO A 98 7.18 11.68 1.17
C PRO A 98 6.05 10.84 0.58
N SER A 99 5.92 9.59 1.04
CA SER A 99 4.91 8.66 0.54
C SER A 99 4.48 7.61 1.54
N LEU A 100 3.28 7.06 1.35
CA LEU A 100 2.78 5.91 2.09
C LEU A 100 3.00 4.63 1.30
N TRP A 101 3.33 3.56 2.02
CA TRP A 101 3.58 2.25 1.42
C TRP A 101 2.86 1.14 2.19
N LEU A 102 2.40 0.13 1.45
CA LEU A 102 2.03 -1.18 1.99
C LEU A 102 3.12 -2.20 1.66
N LEU A 103 3.30 -3.15 2.56
CA LEU A 103 4.19 -4.29 2.38
C LEU A 103 3.37 -5.60 2.40
N THR A 104 3.71 -6.49 1.47
CA THR A 104 3.35 -7.90 1.50
C THR A 104 4.62 -8.74 1.58
N ASP A 105 4.49 -10.07 1.65
CA ASP A 105 5.63 -10.98 1.56
C ASP A 105 6.40 -10.88 0.22
N THR A 106 5.82 -10.25 -0.81
CA THR A 106 6.38 -10.29 -2.18
C THR A 106 6.75 -8.93 -2.76
N ALA A 107 6.13 -7.85 -2.30
CA ALA A 107 6.30 -6.54 -2.90
C ALA A 107 5.93 -5.39 -1.96
N TRP A 108 6.47 -4.21 -2.27
CA TRP A 108 6.05 -2.93 -1.73
C TRP A 108 5.12 -2.22 -2.69
N TYR A 109 4.08 -1.58 -2.15
CA TYR A 109 3.07 -0.85 -2.90
C TYR A 109 3.01 0.60 -2.42
N LYS A 110 3.44 1.54 -3.25
CA LYS A 110 3.28 2.96 -3.00
C LYS A 110 1.82 3.33 -3.20
N LEU A 111 1.20 3.85 -2.16
CA LEU A 111 -0.20 4.25 -2.16
C LEU A 111 -0.36 5.60 -2.86
N LEU A 112 -1.31 5.65 -3.79
CA LEU A 112 -1.77 6.86 -4.45
C LEU A 112 -3.11 7.30 -3.84
N ASP A 113 -4.19 7.34 -4.62
CA ASP A 113 -5.50 7.75 -4.12
C ASP A 113 -6.28 6.53 -3.57
N PRO A 114 -7.03 6.66 -2.46
CA PRO A 114 -7.92 5.60 -1.99
C PRO A 114 -9.10 5.43 -2.95
N ALA A 115 -9.75 4.26 -2.92
CA ALA A 115 -11.04 4.10 -3.58
C ALA A 115 -12.12 5.01 -2.92
N PRO A 116 -13.11 5.53 -3.66
CA PRO A 116 -14.14 6.41 -3.10
C PRO A 116 -14.89 5.82 -1.89
N GLU A 117 -15.18 4.52 -1.93
CA GLU A 117 -15.82 3.79 -0.83
C GLU A 117 -14.93 3.61 0.41
N TYR A 118 -13.63 3.82 0.27
CA TYR A 118 -12.62 3.61 1.32
C TYR A 118 -12.15 4.93 1.96
N GLU A 119 -12.51 6.09 1.40
CA GLU A 119 -12.04 7.41 1.87
C GLU A 119 -12.26 7.65 3.37
N GLU A 120 -13.43 7.28 3.89
CA GLU A 120 -13.75 7.47 5.32
C GLU A 120 -12.84 6.65 6.26
N PHE A 121 -12.45 5.45 5.83
CA PHE A 121 -11.56 4.56 6.59
C PHE A 121 -10.11 5.04 6.50
N PHE A 122 -9.70 5.62 5.37
CA PHE A 122 -8.34 6.14 5.17
C PHE A 122 -8.10 7.50 5.84
N ALA A 123 -9.17 8.22 6.22
CA ALA A 123 -9.06 9.59 6.76
C ALA A 123 -8.17 9.69 8.01
N SER A 124 -8.20 8.70 8.91
CA SER A 124 -7.33 8.68 10.10
C SER A 124 -5.85 8.52 9.72
N THR A 125 -5.57 7.61 8.79
CA THR A 125 -4.22 7.38 8.27
C THR A 125 -3.67 8.64 7.63
N LEU A 126 -4.46 9.30 6.79
CA LEU A 126 -4.07 10.54 6.09
C LEU A 126 -3.74 11.66 7.08
N CYS A 127 -4.54 11.81 8.14
CA CYS A 127 -4.29 12.79 9.20
C CYS A 127 -2.95 12.52 9.91
N LYS A 128 -2.66 11.24 10.24
CA LYS A 128 -1.37 10.84 10.84
C LYS A 128 -0.21 11.13 9.89
N TYR A 129 -0.36 10.75 8.62
CA TYR A 129 0.63 11.01 7.58
C TYR A 129 0.97 12.50 7.49
N ASP A 130 -0.04 13.36 7.37
CA ASP A 130 0.14 14.82 7.29
C ASP A 130 0.86 15.41 8.51
N LEU A 131 0.52 14.93 9.72
CA LEU A 131 1.19 15.36 10.95
C LEU A 131 2.66 14.91 10.98
N CYS A 132 2.91 13.66 10.62
CA CYS A 132 4.23 13.05 10.58
C CYS A 132 5.16 13.77 9.59
N ILE A 133 4.71 14.01 8.36
CA ILE A 133 5.55 14.66 7.33
C ILE A 133 5.90 16.10 7.72
N ARG A 134 4.96 16.86 8.32
CA ARG A 134 5.21 18.23 8.77
C ARG A 134 6.19 18.27 9.93
N THR A 135 6.06 17.33 10.86
CA THR A 135 6.97 17.22 12.00
C THR A 135 8.37 16.82 11.55
N ALA A 136 8.49 15.82 10.67
CA ALA A 136 9.77 15.40 10.10
C ALA A 136 10.44 16.54 9.33
N ALA A 137 9.69 17.31 8.53
CA ALA A 137 10.19 18.47 7.81
C ALA A 137 10.69 19.59 8.75
N ALA A 138 10.06 19.78 9.91
CA ALA A 138 10.46 20.78 10.90
C ALA A 138 11.72 20.38 11.71
N LEU A 139 12.10 19.10 11.69
CA LEU A 139 13.27 18.56 12.38
C LEU A 139 14.52 18.46 11.49
N ARG A 140 14.38 18.73 10.18
CA ARG A 140 15.49 18.81 9.22
C ARG A 140 16.10 20.21 9.20
#